data_AF-A0AAV6ZNM6-F1
#
_entry.id   AF-A0AAV6ZNM6-F1
#
_cell.length_a   1.000
_cell.length_b   1.000
_cell.length_c   1.000
_cell.angle_alpha   90.00
_cell.angle_beta   90.00
_cell.angle_gamma   90.00
#
_symmetry.space_group_name_H-M   'P 1'
#
loop_
_entity.id
_entity.type
_entity.pdbx_description
1 polymer ?
#
loop_
_entity_poly.entity_id
_entity_poly.type
_entity_poly.pdbx_seq_one_letter_code
_entity_poly.pdbx_strand_id
1 'polypeptide(L)'
;MVDGGGTTFLNPVRTRIQSRERAAGSRMGRVSLPGTSSTCLKAVLEYLYLGQFSPRPELDCTELLILSNRLCLPHLQALTEQHAVDELLKSYVQGADIDGQVLLYLEIAQFHNAKQLTTWCLHYICTNYNAVCRKFPREMKYMSLDNKSHFERYRWPPVWYLKEEDRYLRCKKEREREEELIRKQHSKNKWCFWRPPSSSSVS
;
A
#
# COMPACT_ATOMS: atom_id res chain seq x y z
N MET A 1 -20.81 -57.82 32.95
CA MET A 1 -19.47 -57.82 32.33
C MET A 1 -19.69 -57.80 30.83
N VAL A 2 -19.27 -56.71 30.17
CA VAL A 2 -18.95 -56.52 28.72
C VAL A 2 -19.94 -57.07 27.67
N ASP A 3 -20.30 -56.42 26.57
CA ASP A 3 -20.15 -55.09 25.97
C ASP A 3 -21.19 -55.11 24.82
N GLY A 4 -21.91 -54.04 24.48
CA GLY A 4 -21.43 -53.07 23.49
C GLY A 4 -21.70 -53.54 22.05
N GLY A 5 -22.81 -53.10 21.44
CA GLY A 5 -23.14 -53.40 20.04
C GLY A 5 -24.10 -52.37 19.47
N GLY A 6 -23.57 -51.16 19.25
CA GLY A 6 -24.31 -49.96 18.91
C GLY A 6 -25.10 -50.04 17.61
N THR A 7 -26.32 -49.53 17.70
CA THR A 7 -27.23 -49.10 16.65
C THR A 7 -26.48 -48.33 15.55
N THR A 8 -26.35 -48.93 14.37
CA THR A 8 -25.90 -48.22 13.17
C THR A 8 -26.96 -47.20 12.76
N PHE A 9 -26.80 -45.97 13.25
CA PHE A 9 -27.42 -44.79 12.66
C PHE A 9 -26.88 -44.63 11.23
N LEU A 10 -27.74 -44.90 10.25
CA LEU A 10 -27.62 -44.38 8.89
C LEU A 10 -27.47 -42.86 8.98
N ASN A 11 -26.23 -42.36 8.86
CA ASN A 11 -25.94 -40.94 8.75
C ASN A 11 -26.52 -40.41 7.42
N PRO A 12 -27.55 -39.55 7.41
CA PRO A 12 -28.16 -39.06 6.18
C PRO A 12 -27.39 -37.90 5.51
N VAL A 13 -26.22 -37.53 6.03
CA VAL A 13 -25.50 -36.31 5.62
C VAL A 13 -24.47 -36.59 4.52
N ARG A 14 -24.17 -37.85 4.20
CA ARG A 14 -23.16 -38.23 3.19
C ARG A 14 -23.71 -38.64 1.83
N THR A 15 -24.99 -38.40 1.57
CA THR A 15 -25.65 -38.67 0.26
C THR A 15 -26.25 -37.42 -0.38
N ARG A 16 -25.86 -36.22 0.07
CA ARG A 16 -26.32 -34.95 -0.51
C ARG A 16 -25.29 -34.21 -1.37
N ILE A 17 -24.02 -34.61 -1.33
CA ILE A 17 -22.94 -33.93 -2.09
C ILE A 17 -22.59 -34.66 -3.39
N GLN A 18 -23.02 -35.92 -3.59
CA GLN A 18 -22.70 -36.69 -4.81
C GLN A 18 -23.88 -36.87 -5.77
N SER A 19 -24.96 -36.12 -5.55
CA SER A 19 -26.25 -36.31 -6.27
C SER A 19 -26.71 -35.08 -7.05
N ARG A 20 -25.88 -34.03 -7.19
CA ARG A 20 -26.20 -32.83 -7.99
C ARG A 20 -25.13 -32.45 -9.02
N GLU A 21 -24.37 -33.45 -9.46
CA GLU A 21 -23.32 -33.30 -10.50
C GLU A 21 -23.58 -34.23 -11.71
N ARG A 22 -24.85 -34.51 -12.00
CA ARG A 22 -25.27 -35.12 -13.27
C ARG A 22 -26.50 -34.39 -13.80
N ALA A 23 -26.28 -33.24 -14.42
CA ALA A 23 -27.10 -32.75 -15.52
C ALA A 23 -26.37 -31.58 -16.21
N ALA A 24 -26.30 -31.67 -17.54
CA ALA A 24 -25.95 -30.60 -18.48
C ALA A 24 -24.46 -30.32 -18.74
N GLY A 25 -23.67 -31.39 -18.93
CA GLY A 25 -22.79 -31.37 -20.10
C GLY A 25 -23.66 -31.44 -21.37
N SER A 26 -23.42 -30.56 -22.35
CA SER A 26 -23.99 -30.61 -23.71
C SER A 26 -25.35 -29.93 -23.95
N ARG A 27 -25.33 -28.59 -23.97
CA ARG A 27 -25.83 -27.75 -25.09
C ARG A 27 -25.00 -26.46 -25.12
N MET A 28 -23.72 -26.60 -25.43
CA MET A 28 -22.74 -25.53 -25.26
C MET A 28 -22.67 -24.65 -26.52
N GLY A 29 -23.68 -23.80 -26.71
CA GLY A 29 -23.64 -22.73 -27.72
C GLY A 29 -23.18 -21.39 -27.17
N ARG A 30 -23.31 -21.17 -25.85
CA ARG A 30 -22.96 -19.92 -25.18
C ARG A 30 -22.44 -20.19 -23.77
N VAL A 31 -21.32 -19.57 -23.41
CA VAL A 31 -20.78 -19.53 -22.05
C VAL A 31 -20.99 -18.12 -21.51
N SER A 32 -21.68 -18.01 -20.37
CA SER A 32 -21.93 -16.72 -19.73
C SER A 32 -20.76 -16.34 -18.83
N LEU A 33 -20.16 -15.17 -19.07
CA LEU A 33 -19.16 -14.56 -18.20
C LEU A 33 -19.79 -13.33 -17.52
N PRO A 34 -20.48 -13.50 -16.39
CA PRO A 34 -21.12 -12.38 -15.71
C PRO A 34 -20.06 -11.41 -15.16
N GLY A 35 -20.42 -10.12 -15.15
CA GLY A 35 -19.56 -9.05 -14.66
C GLY A 35 -18.33 -8.80 -15.52
N THR A 36 -18.39 -9.14 -16.81
CA THR A 36 -17.28 -8.95 -17.75
C THR A 36 -17.63 -7.93 -18.83
N SER A 37 -16.86 -6.87 -18.97
CA SER A 37 -16.94 -5.91 -20.05
C SER A 37 -16.43 -6.52 -21.36
N SER A 38 -16.94 -5.98 -22.47
CA SER A 38 -16.50 -6.42 -23.80
C SER A 38 -15.02 -6.12 -24.04
N THR A 39 -14.48 -5.04 -23.45
CA THR A 39 -13.08 -4.64 -23.58
C THR A 39 -12.14 -5.63 -22.88
N CYS A 40 -12.43 -6.00 -21.64
CA CYS A 40 -11.66 -7.00 -20.91
C CYS A 40 -11.75 -8.39 -21.56
N LEU A 41 -12.94 -8.80 -22.03
CA LEU A 41 -13.08 -10.06 -22.75
C LEU A 41 -12.26 -10.09 -24.05
N LYS A 42 -12.28 -9.00 -24.82
CA LYS A 42 -11.46 -8.88 -26.04
C LYS A 42 -9.98 -8.98 -25.71
N ALA A 43 -9.51 -8.32 -24.65
CA ALA A 43 -8.11 -8.41 -24.23
C ALA A 43 -7.71 -9.84 -23.86
N VAL A 44 -8.57 -10.57 -23.13
CA VAL A 44 -8.35 -12.00 -22.82
C VAL A 44 -8.31 -12.83 -24.10
N LEU A 45 -9.24 -12.63 -25.03
CA LEU A 45 -9.28 -13.38 -26.29
C LEU A 45 -8.05 -13.08 -27.15
N GLU A 46 -7.66 -11.81 -27.31
CA GLU A 46 -6.46 -11.42 -28.04
C GLU A 46 -5.21 -12.07 -27.44
N TYR A 47 -5.10 -12.08 -26.10
CA TYR A 47 -4.04 -12.80 -25.42
C TYR A 47 -4.05 -14.30 -25.70
N LEU A 48 -5.21 -14.97 -25.65
CA LEU A 48 -5.31 -16.41 -25.90
C LEU A 48 -4.97 -16.80 -27.35
N TYR A 49 -5.31 -15.94 -28.31
CA TYR A 49 -5.10 -16.23 -29.74
C TYR A 49 -3.72 -15.78 -30.24
N LEU A 50 -3.18 -14.67 -29.72
CA LEU A 50 -1.93 -14.07 -30.19
C LEU A 50 -0.75 -14.28 -29.24
N GLY A 51 -1.01 -14.72 -28.00
CA GLY A 51 0.01 -14.84 -26.97
C GLY A 51 0.57 -13.50 -26.48
N GLN A 52 -0.09 -12.39 -26.80
CA GLN A 52 0.38 -11.03 -26.50
C GLN A 52 -0.70 -10.23 -25.78
N PHE A 53 -0.29 -9.42 -24.81
CA PHE A 53 -1.18 -8.49 -24.12
C PHE A 53 -0.99 -7.08 -24.67
N SER A 54 -2.05 -6.54 -25.27
CA SER A 54 -2.08 -5.17 -25.81
C SER A 54 -3.19 -4.38 -25.12
N PRO A 55 -2.88 -3.65 -24.03
CA PRO A 55 -3.88 -2.90 -23.30
C PRO A 55 -4.46 -1.77 -24.14
N ARG A 56 -5.78 -1.63 -24.10
CA ARG A 56 -6.51 -0.52 -24.72
C ARG A 56 -6.77 0.57 -23.69
N PRO A 57 -6.90 1.85 -24.09
CA PRO A 57 -7.12 2.96 -23.15
C PRO A 57 -8.42 2.83 -22.34
N GLU A 58 -9.40 2.06 -22.84
CA GLU A 58 -10.69 1.80 -22.19
C GLU A 58 -10.66 0.54 -21.30
N LEU A 59 -9.48 -0.06 -21.10
CA LEU A 59 -9.34 -1.30 -20.35
C LEU A 59 -9.42 -1.01 -18.84
N ASP A 60 -10.32 -1.72 -18.16
CA ASP A 60 -10.34 -1.75 -16.70
C ASP A 60 -9.36 -2.80 -16.17
N CYS A 61 -8.22 -2.32 -15.67
CA CYS A 61 -7.20 -3.19 -15.09
C CYS A 61 -7.72 -3.97 -13.88
N THR A 62 -8.63 -3.41 -13.08
CA THR A 62 -9.17 -4.11 -11.92
C THR A 62 -9.98 -5.31 -12.36
N GLU A 63 -10.90 -5.10 -13.32
CA GLU A 63 -11.72 -6.15 -13.89
C GLU A 63 -10.85 -7.24 -14.55
N LEU A 64 -9.81 -6.85 -15.30
CA LEU A 64 -8.92 -7.81 -15.93
C LEU A 64 -8.10 -8.63 -14.92
N LEU A 65 -7.70 -8.06 -13.78
CA LEU A 65 -7.08 -8.82 -12.68
C LEU A 65 -8.04 -9.87 -12.12
N ILE A 66 -9.33 -9.54 -11.94
CA ILE A 66 -10.35 -10.51 -11.51
C ILE A 66 -10.47 -11.64 -12.53
N LEU A 67 -10.57 -11.28 -13.81
CA LEU A 67 -10.83 -12.24 -14.87
C LEU A 67 -9.65 -13.15 -15.14
N SER A 68 -8.43 -12.62 -15.17
CA SER A 68 -7.21 -13.41 -15.36
C SER A 68 -7.03 -14.43 -14.24
N ASN A 69 -7.29 -14.06 -12.98
CA ASN A 69 -7.29 -15.00 -11.86
C ASN A 69 -8.43 -16.03 -11.97
N ARG A 70 -9.67 -15.60 -12.29
CA ARG A 70 -10.84 -16.49 -12.45
C ARG A 70 -10.66 -17.53 -13.57
N LEU A 71 -9.99 -17.14 -14.66
CA LEU A 71 -9.70 -18.01 -15.80
C LEU A 71 -8.40 -18.79 -15.65
N CYS A 72 -7.70 -18.64 -14.50
CA CYS A 72 -6.42 -19.29 -14.22
C CYS A 72 -5.35 -18.99 -15.29
N LEU A 73 -5.21 -17.72 -15.68
CA LEU A 73 -4.23 -17.24 -16.66
C LEU A 73 -3.10 -16.46 -15.95
N PRO A 74 -2.14 -17.14 -15.28
CA PRO A 74 -1.15 -16.49 -14.43
C PRO A 74 -0.21 -15.56 -15.20
N HIS A 75 0.10 -15.88 -16.46
CA HIS A 75 0.94 -15.02 -17.28
C HIS A 75 0.21 -13.73 -17.70
N LEU A 76 -1.07 -13.82 -18.10
CA LEU A 76 -1.89 -12.63 -18.36
C LEU A 76 -2.06 -11.80 -17.09
N GLN A 77 -2.24 -12.44 -15.94
CA GLN A 77 -2.32 -11.75 -14.66
C GLN A 77 -1.04 -10.95 -14.38
N ALA A 78 0.13 -11.55 -14.56
CA ALA A 78 1.41 -10.87 -14.41
C ALA A 78 1.57 -9.67 -15.36
N LEU A 79 1.13 -9.79 -16.63
CA LEU A 79 1.17 -8.69 -17.59
C LEU A 79 0.20 -7.56 -17.21
N THR A 80 -0.97 -7.92 -16.66
CA THR A 80 -1.96 -6.95 -16.18
C THR A 80 -1.43 -6.20 -14.95
N GLU A 81 -0.77 -6.90 -14.04
CA GLU A 81 -0.10 -6.30 -12.87
C GLU A 81 0.95 -5.28 -13.29
N GLN A 82 1.79 -5.64 -14.26
CA GLN A 82 2.81 -4.74 -14.79
C GLN A 82 2.17 -3.49 -15.40
N HIS A 83 1.14 -3.66 -16.24
CA HIS A 83 0.46 -2.53 -16.86
C HIS A 83 -0.21 -1.60 -15.84
N ALA A 84 -0.83 -2.15 -14.79
CA ALA A 84 -1.40 -1.34 -13.70
C ALA A 84 -0.33 -0.49 -13.00
N VAL A 85 0.85 -1.06 -12.74
CA VAL A 85 2.00 -0.32 -12.18
C VAL A 85 2.47 0.79 -13.13
N ASP A 86 2.59 0.50 -14.42
CA ASP A 86 3.05 1.47 -15.42
C ASP A 86 2.10 2.68 -15.51
N GLU A 87 0.79 2.47 -15.47
CA GLU A 87 -0.20 3.56 -15.47
C GLU A 87 -0.19 4.36 -14.17
N LEU A 88 0.02 3.72 -13.01
CA LEU A 88 0.20 4.41 -11.74
C LEU A 88 1.47 5.27 -11.75
N LEU A 89 2.59 4.73 -12.21
CA LEU A 89 3.86 5.45 -12.29
C LEU A 89 3.77 6.63 -13.26
N LYS A 90 3.15 6.44 -14.42
CA LYS A 90 2.92 7.51 -15.39
C LYS A 90 2.08 8.64 -14.78
N SER A 91 1.01 8.31 -14.07
CA SER A 91 0.17 9.29 -13.37
C SER A 91 0.96 10.02 -12.26
N TYR A 92 1.77 9.28 -11.50
CA TYR A 92 2.64 9.85 -10.46
C TYR A 92 3.65 10.84 -11.03
N VAL A 93 4.32 10.50 -12.14
CA VAL A 93 5.30 11.38 -12.82
C VAL A 93 4.64 12.63 -13.37
N GLN A 94 3.36 12.56 -13.76
CA GLN A 94 2.56 13.72 -14.16
C GLN A 94 2.11 14.59 -12.97
N GLY A 95 2.44 14.20 -11.74
CA GLY A 95 2.08 14.92 -10.52
C GLY A 95 0.67 14.65 -10.01
N ALA A 96 -0.01 13.61 -10.51
CA ALA A 96 -1.31 13.20 -10.00
C ALA A 96 -1.18 12.52 -8.63
N ASP A 97 -2.18 12.70 -7.78
CA ASP A 97 -2.27 12.01 -6.49
C ASP A 97 -2.76 10.56 -6.70
N ILE A 98 -1.86 9.60 -6.59
CA ILE A 98 -2.16 8.17 -6.79
C ILE A 98 -2.46 7.43 -5.48
N ASP A 99 -2.31 8.08 -4.32
CA ASP A 99 -2.32 7.41 -3.01
C ASP A 99 -3.61 6.59 -2.78
N GLY A 100 -4.78 7.15 -3.11
CA GLY A 100 -6.06 6.46 -2.99
C GLY A 100 -6.19 5.27 -3.95
N GLN A 101 -5.68 5.42 -5.17
CA GLN A 101 -5.70 4.35 -6.17
C GLN A 101 -4.78 3.19 -5.76
N VAL A 102 -3.63 3.49 -5.16
CA VAL A 102 -2.69 2.47 -4.65
C VAL A 102 -3.31 1.66 -3.50
N LEU A 103 -4.05 2.32 -2.59
CA LEU A 103 -4.76 1.62 -1.50
C LEU A 103 -5.84 0.68 -2.05
N LEU A 104 -6.62 1.13 -3.03
CA LEU A 104 -7.60 0.29 -3.72
C LEU A 104 -6.94 -0.91 -4.42
N TYR A 105 -5.86 -0.65 -5.16
CA TYR A 105 -5.13 -1.74 -5.83
C TYR A 105 -4.53 -2.73 -4.85
N LEU A 106 -4.06 -2.31 -3.67
CA LEU A 106 -3.54 -3.24 -2.67
C LEU A 106 -4.61 -4.27 -2.25
N GLU A 107 -5.83 -3.81 -1.96
CA GLU A 107 -6.92 -4.70 -1.56
C GLU A 107 -7.31 -5.67 -2.68
N ILE A 108 -7.50 -5.13 -3.89
CA ILE A 108 -7.85 -5.93 -5.08
C ILE A 108 -6.73 -6.94 -5.39
N ALA A 109 -5.47 -6.51 -5.34
CA ALA A 109 -4.34 -7.34 -5.68
C ALA A 109 -4.17 -8.49 -4.69
N GLN A 110 -4.31 -8.23 -3.38
CA GLN A 110 -4.27 -9.28 -2.37
C GLN A 110 -5.42 -10.27 -2.55
N PHE A 111 -6.63 -9.79 -2.82
CA PHE A 111 -7.81 -10.63 -2.98
C PHE A 111 -7.74 -11.52 -4.23
N HIS A 112 -7.22 -10.99 -5.34
CA HIS A 112 -7.09 -11.72 -6.60
C HIS A 112 -5.71 -12.38 -6.79
N ASN A 113 -4.90 -12.49 -5.74
CA ASN A 113 -3.59 -13.17 -5.75
C ASN A 113 -2.58 -12.58 -6.76
N ALA A 114 -2.65 -11.26 -6.99
CA ALA A 114 -1.74 -10.48 -7.83
C ALA A 114 -0.52 -10.03 -7.00
N LYS A 115 0.54 -10.84 -7.01
CA LYS A 115 1.64 -10.73 -6.04
C LYS A 115 2.62 -9.59 -6.33
N GLN A 116 2.91 -9.33 -7.60
CA GLN A 116 3.84 -8.27 -8.01
C GLN A 116 3.23 -6.90 -7.73
N LEU A 117 1.95 -6.71 -8.08
CA LEU A 117 1.21 -5.49 -7.79
C LEU A 117 1.07 -5.28 -6.28
N THR A 118 0.73 -6.32 -5.51
CA THR A 118 0.70 -6.24 -4.04
C THR A 118 2.03 -5.75 -3.47
N THR A 119 3.14 -6.34 -3.93
CA THR A 119 4.50 -5.98 -3.47
C THR A 119 4.82 -4.54 -3.79
N TRP A 120 4.47 -4.09 -5.00
CA TRP A 120 4.67 -2.71 -5.44
C TRP A 120 3.85 -1.73 -4.61
N CYS A 121 2.56 -2.00 -4.38
CA CYS A 121 1.67 -1.17 -3.57
C CYS A 121 2.19 -1.04 -2.13
N LEU A 122 2.59 -2.16 -1.51
CA LEU A 122 3.18 -2.15 -0.17
C LEU A 122 4.44 -1.29 -0.11
N HIS A 123 5.32 -1.42 -1.11
CA HIS A 123 6.54 -0.62 -1.19
C HIS A 123 6.25 0.88 -1.33
N TYR A 124 5.31 1.25 -2.20
CA TYR A 124 4.89 2.64 -2.38
C TYR A 124 4.35 3.23 -1.08
N ILE A 125 3.44 2.51 -0.40
CA ILE A 125 2.85 2.95 0.87
C ILE A 125 3.92 3.06 1.96
N CYS A 126 4.87 2.12 2.05
CA CYS A 126 5.97 2.20 3.01
C CYS A 126 6.85 3.43 2.79
N THR A 127 7.14 3.76 1.53
CA THR A 127 7.98 4.90 1.16
C THR A 127 7.29 6.23 1.43
N ASN A 128 5.97 6.30 1.21
CA ASN A 128 5.15 7.50 1.38
C ASN A 128 4.28 7.46 2.65
N TYR A 129 4.65 6.64 3.64
CA TYR A 129 3.78 6.24 4.75
C TYR A 129 3.18 7.43 5.50
N ASN A 130 4.00 8.43 5.84
CA ASN A 130 3.55 9.61 6.57
C ASN A 130 2.51 10.44 5.80
N ALA A 131 2.63 10.53 4.48
CA ALA A 131 1.69 11.26 3.64
C ALA A 131 0.36 10.48 3.55
N VAL A 132 0.45 9.18 3.25
CA VAL A 132 -0.71 8.29 3.14
C VAL A 132 -1.49 8.24 4.45
N CYS A 133 -0.82 8.11 5.61
CA CYS A 133 -1.50 8.10 6.91
C CYS A 133 -2.24 9.40 7.25
N ARG A 134 -1.75 10.55 6.77
CA ARG A 134 -2.44 11.84 6.99
C ARG A 134 -3.65 11.99 6.08
N LYS A 135 -3.56 11.53 4.83
CA LYS A 135 -4.65 11.61 3.84
C LYS A 135 -5.74 10.58 4.09
N PHE A 136 -5.35 9.34 4.42
CA PHE A 136 -6.21 8.17 4.52
C PHE A 136 -6.13 7.49 5.89
N PRO A 137 -6.45 8.21 7.00
CA PRO A 137 -6.31 7.65 8.34
C PRO A 137 -7.29 6.51 8.63
N ARG A 138 -8.44 6.46 7.94
CA ARG A 138 -9.45 5.41 8.14
C ARG A 138 -8.99 4.11 7.51
N GLU A 139 -8.57 4.18 6.26
CA GLU A 139 -8.07 3.07 5.45
C GLU A 139 -6.88 2.41 6.18
N MET A 140 -5.91 3.22 6.60
CA MET A 140 -4.74 2.73 7.36
C MET A 140 -5.13 2.10 8.69
N LYS A 141 -6.17 2.62 9.38
CA LYS A 141 -6.67 2.04 10.63
C LYS A 141 -7.36 0.70 10.41
N TYR A 142 -8.08 0.51 9.30
CA TYR A 142 -8.85 -0.71 9.02
C TYR A 142 -8.10 -1.75 8.19
N MET A 143 -6.87 -1.47 7.75
CA MET A 143 -5.99 -2.45 7.11
C MET A 143 -5.83 -3.73 7.96
N SER A 144 -5.59 -4.85 7.26
CA SER A 144 -5.32 -6.16 7.86
C SER A 144 -4.14 -6.13 8.82
N LEU A 145 -4.10 -7.08 9.76
CA LEU A 145 -2.99 -7.17 10.72
C LEU A 145 -1.65 -7.42 10.03
N ASP A 146 -1.66 -8.24 8.97
CA ASP A 146 -0.47 -8.52 8.17
C ASP A 146 0.08 -7.24 7.53
N ASN A 147 -0.79 -6.43 6.92
CA ASN A 147 -0.39 -5.16 6.31
C ASN A 147 0.14 -4.17 7.36
N LYS A 148 -0.50 -4.07 8.53
CA LYS A 148 -0.02 -3.23 9.63
C LYS A 148 1.38 -3.64 10.11
N SER A 149 1.58 -4.93 10.34
CA SER A 149 2.88 -5.46 10.75
C SER A 149 3.97 -5.22 9.69
N HIS A 150 3.60 -5.29 8.41
CA HIS A 150 4.48 -4.97 7.30
C HIS A 150 4.89 -3.50 7.33
N PHE A 151 3.94 -2.58 7.49
CA PHE A 151 4.22 -1.14 7.56
C PHE A 151 5.07 -0.77 8.77
N GLU A 152 4.82 -1.36 9.94
CA GLU A 152 5.64 -1.12 11.13
C GLU A 152 7.11 -1.47 10.91
N ARG A 153 7.37 -2.56 10.17
CA ARG A 153 8.72 -3.04 9.88
C ARG A 153 9.43 -2.27 8.77
N TYR A 154 8.72 -1.90 7.71
CA TYR A 154 9.32 -1.38 6.47
C TYR A 154 9.07 0.11 6.21
N ARG A 155 8.35 0.83 7.08
CA ARG A 155 8.08 2.26 6.90
C ARG A 155 9.35 3.10 6.77
N TRP A 156 9.29 4.07 5.87
CA TRP A 156 10.32 5.07 5.66
C TRP A 156 9.78 6.49 5.97
N PRO A 157 10.54 7.34 6.68
CA PRO A 157 11.76 7.03 7.42
C PRO A 157 11.50 6.11 8.63
N PRO A 158 12.48 5.28 9.04
CA PRO A 158 12.34 4.39 10.20
C PRO A 158 12.07 5.15 11.51
N VAL A 159 11.42 4.49 12.48
CA VAL A 159 11.06 5.10 13.78
C VAL A 159 12.28 5.68 14.49
N TRP A 160 13.38 4.94 14.50
CA TRP A 160 14.60 5.33 15.22
C TRP A 160 15.23 6.60 14.60
N TYR A 161 15.15 6.74 13.27
CA TYR A 161 15.68 7.92 12.57
C TYR A 161 14.88 9.16 13.00
N LEU A 162 13.55 9.06 13.02
CA LEU A 162 12.69 10.16 13.46
C LEU A 162 12.98 10.57 14.92
N LYS A 163 13.25 9.59 15.80
CA LYS A 163 13.65 9.87 17.19
C LYS A 163 14.99 10.59 17.27
N GLU A 164 15.98 10.17 16.48
CA GLU A 164 17.30 10.79 16.46
C GLU A 164 17.25 12.20 15.85
N GLU A 165 16.48 12.39 14.79
CA GLU A 165 16.23 13.69 14.17
C GLU A 165 15.57 14.66 15.15
N ASP A 166 14.55 14.22 15.89
CA ASP A 166 13.93 14.99 16.97
C ASP A 166 14.94 15.40 18.04
N ARG A 167 15.83 14.48 18.44
CA ARG A 167 16.89 14.75 19.40
C ARG A 167 17.88 15.78 18.86
N TYR A 168 18.35 15.60 17.62
CA TYR A 168 19.28 16.50 16.97
C TYR A 168 18.71 17.93 16.87
N LEU A 169 17.47 18.07 16.41
CA LEU A 169 16.80 19.37 16.28
C LEU A 169 16.64 20.06 17.64
N ARG A 170 16.34 19.32 18.71
CA ARG A 170 16.29 19.87 20.08
C ARG A 170 17.64 20.38 20.54
N CYS A 171 18.70 19.58 20.40
CA CYS A 171 20.06 19.97 20.77
C CYS A 171 20.55 21.18 19.96
N LYS A 172 20.26 21.22 18.65
CA LYS A 172 20.58 22.35 17.78
C LYS A 172 19.90 23.64 18.28
N LYS A 173 18.61 23.57 18.59
CA LYS A 173 17.84 24.70 19.13
C LYS A 173 18.35 25.14 20.51
N GLU A 174 18.84 24.22 21.33
CA GLU A 174 19.48 24.54 22.61
C GLU A 174 20.79 25.31 22.42
N ARG A 175 21.67 24.84 21.53
CA ARG A 175 22.91 25.54 21.17
C ARG A 175 22.66 26.94 20.60
N GLU A 176 21.69 27.08 19.70
CA GLU A 176 21.33 28.39 19.13
C GLU A 176 20.88 29.38 20.23
N ARG A 177 20.15 28.90 21.26
CA ARG A 177 19.77 29.74 22.40
C ARG A 177 20.96 30.11 23.28
N GLU A 178 21.86 29.16 23.57
CA GLU A 178 23.09 29.43 24.34
C GLU A 178 23.98 30.45 23.63
N GLU A 179 24.19 30.28 22.32
CA GLU A 179 24.95 31.21 21.49
C GLU A 179 24.31 32.61 21.48
N GLU A 180 22.99 32.70 21.43
CA GLU A 180 22.28 33.97 21.48
C GLU A 180 22.40 34.64 22.87
N LEU A 181 22.40 33.87 23.96
CA LEU A 181 22.66 34.37 25.31
C LEU A 181 24.10 34.87 25.45
N ILE A 182 25.08 34.11 24.97
CA ILE A 182 26.50 34.51 24.95
C ILE A 182 26.69 35.78 24.12
N ARG A 183 26.07 35.87 22.94
CA ARG A 183 26.11 37.06 22.08
C ARG A 183 25.51 38.29 22.78
N LYS A 184 24.38 38.12 23.47
CA LYS A 184 23.76 39.19 24.27
C LYS A 184 24.65 39.62 25.45
N GLN A 185 25.30 38.68 26.14
CA GLN A 185 26.23 38.96 27.22
C GLN A 185 27.48 39.70 26.72
N HIS A 186 28.08 39.23 25.62
CA HIS A 186 29.24 39.86 25.01
C HIS A 186 28.92 41.26 24.46
N SER A 187 27.71 41.48 23.93
CA SER A 187 27.23 42.81 23.58
C SER A 187 27.17 43.72 24.80
N LYS A 188 26.50 43.32 25.90
CA LYS A 188 26.42 44.11 27.14
C LYS A 188 27.79 44.47 27.73
N ASN A 189 28.74 43.54 27.73
CA ASN A 189 30.09 43.78 28.26
C ASN A 189 30.92 44.77 27.44
N LYS A 190 30.64 44.92 26.13
CA LYS A 190 31.30 45.93 25.28
C LYS A 190 30.88 47.37 25.61
N TRP A 191 29.69 47.60 26.17
CA TRP A 191 29.24 48.93 26.56
C TRP A 191 29.86 49.42 27.88
N CYS A 192 30.37 48.50 28.72
CA CYS A 192 31.00 48.86 29.98
C CYS A 192 32.46 49.35 29.84
N PHE A 193 33.08 49.21 28.67
CA PHE A 193 34.47 49.62 28.43
C PHE A 193 34.65 51.09 28.00
N TRP A 194 33.55 51.80 27.74
CA TRP A 194 33.56 53.22 27.35
C TRP A 194 33.17 54.17 28.50
N ARG A 195 33.56 53.89 29.74
CA ARG A 195 33.59 54.95 30.76
C ARG A 195 34.85 55.79 30.49
N PRO A 196 34.73 57.07 30.12
CA PRO A 196 35.88 57.95 30.12
C PRO A 196 36.43 57.99 31.55
N PRO A 197 37.75 57.95 31.77
CA PRO A 197 38.31 58.20 33.09
C PRO A 197 37.83 59.57 33.54
N SER A 198 37.12 59.62 34.68
CA SER A 198 36.76 60.86 35.33
C SER A 198 38.04 61.61 35.65
N SER A 199 38.32 62.67 34.92
CA SER A 199 39.40 63.61 35.22
C SER A 199 39.12 64.24 36.58
N SER A 200 39.76 63.71 37.61
CA SER A 200 39.90 64.35 38.91
C SER A 200 40.81 65.56 38.75
N SER A 201 40.24 66.74 38.51
CA SER A 201 40.92 68.02 38.70
C SER A 201 40.59 68.55 40.08
N VAL A 202 41.59 68.43 40.96
CA VAL A 202 41.73 69.15 42.21
C VAL A 202 42.02 70.62 41.90
N SER A 203 41.47 71.51 42.72
CA SER A 203 41.66 72.98 42.85
C SER A 203 40.57 73.83 42.23
#